data_AF-A0A382Q155-F1
#
_entry.id   AF-A0A382Q155-F1
#
_cell.length_a   1.000
_cell.length_b   1.000
_cell.length_c   1.000
_cell.angle_alpha   90.00
_cell.angle_beta   90.00
_cell.angle_gamma   90.00
#
_symmetry.space_group_name_H-M   'P 1'
#
loop_
_entity.id
_entity.type
_entity.pdbx_description
1 polymer ?
#
loop_
_entity_poly.entity_id
_entity_poly.type
_entity_poly.pdbx_seq_one_letter_code
_entity_poly.pdbx_strand_id
1 'polypeptide(L)' 'MKIGIIGKGFVGSAVQFGFSPNTGCDAEVRIYDKDPNKAQHSINEVVNKSDFIFLS' A
#
# COMPACT_ATOMS: atom_id res chain seq x y z
N MET A 1 1.13 4.65 11.66
CA MET A 1 2.23 4.09 10.84
C MET A 1 1.85 4.25 9.38
N LYS A 2 2.77 4.72 8.53
CA LYS A 2 2.50 4.96 7.11
C LYS A 2 3.10 3.85 6.27
N ILE A 3 2.25 3.05 5.63
CA ILE A 3 2.65 1.90 4.84
C ILE A 3 2.48 2.20 3.36
N GLY A 4 3.54 2.01 2.59
CA GLY A 4 3.53 2.06 1.15
C GLY A 4 3.49 0.66 0.56
N ILE A 5 2.66 0.44 -0.45
CA ILE A 5 2.62 -0.81 -1.22
C ILE A 5 2.79 -0.46 -2.70
N ILE A 6 3.78 -1.10 -3.32
CA ILE A 6 4.03 -1.02 -4.76
C ILE A 6 3.73 -2.40 -5.35
N GLY A 7 2.72 -2.48 -6.21
CA GLY A 7 2.19 -3.73 -6.77
C GLY A 7 0.95 -4.23 -6.00
N LYS A 8 -0.24 -4.04 -6.57
CA LYS A 8 -1.53 -4.44 -6.00
C LYS A 8 -2.06 -5.71 -6.67
N GLY A 9 -1.22 -6.75 -6.63
CA GLY A 9 -1.59 -8.12 -6.99
C GLY A 9 -2.21 -8.88 -5.81
N PHE A 10 -2.04 -10.19 -5.80
CA PHE A 10 -2.47 -11.05 -4.69
C PHE A 10 -1.76 -10.67 -3.38
N VAL A 11 -0.42 -10.59 -3.41
CA VAL A 11 0.38 -10.29 -2.21
C VAL A 11 0.16 -8.86 -1.73
N GLY A 12 0.23 -7.85 -2.61
CA GLY A 12 -0.05 -6.46 -2.22
C GLY A 12 -1.44 -6.26 -1.60
N SER A 13 -2.46 -6.99 -2.07
CA SER A 13 -3.80 -6.95 -1.47
C SER A 13 -3.83 -7.61 -0.08
N ALA A 14 -3.11 -8.71 0.11
CA ALA A 14 -2.97 -9.35 1.42
C ALA A 14 -2.23 -8.45 2.42
N VAL A 15 -1.16 -7.76 1.98
CA VAL A 15 -0.44 -6.78 2.79
C VAL A 15 -1.38 -5.62 3.18
N GLN A 16 -2.13 -5.06 2.23
CA GLN A 16 -3.12 -4.02 2.52
C GLN A 16 -4.12 -4.49 3.60
N PHE A 17 -4.64 -5.71 3.49
CA PHE A 17 -5.59 -6.25 4.46
C PHE A 17 -4.95 -6.44 5.85
N GLY A 18 -3.73 -6.93 5.93
CA GLY A 18 -2.99 -7.09 7.20
C GLY A 18 -2.71 -5.78 7.94
N PHE A 19 -2.75 -4.65 7.24
CA PHE A 19 -2.61 -3.30 7.78
C PHE A 19 -3.94 -2.53 7.83
N SER A 20 -5.06 -3.25 7.76
CA SER A 20 -6.40 -2.66 7.83
C SER A 20 -7.02 -2.78 9.23
N PRO A 21 -7.99 -1.93 9.58
CA PRO A 21 -8.71 -1.99 10.86
C PRO A 21 -9.30 -3.36 11.18
N ASN A 22 -9.67 -4.15 10.15
CA ASN A 22 -10.22 -5.50 10.28
C ASN A 22 -9.27 -6.48 11.00
N THR A 23 -7.98 -6.17 11.06
CA THR A 23 -6.95 -6.97 11.74
C THR A 23 -6.45 -6.31 13.03
N GLY A 24 -7.07 -5.20 13.45
CA GLY A 24 -6.62 -4.41 14.59
C GLY A 24 -5.40 -3.52 14.31
N CYS A 25 -4.91 -3.50 13.07
CA CYS A 25 -3.83 -2.62 12.62
C CYS A 25 -4.44 -1.50 11.77
N ASP A 26 -4.74 -0.34 12.38
CA ASP A 26 -5.29 0.83 11.65
C ASP A 26 -4.15 1.71 11.14
N ALA A 27 -3.45 1.24 10.10
CA ALA A 27 -2.34 1.96 9.49
C ALA A 27 -2.79 2.83 8.31
N GLU A 28 -2.05 3.91 8.05
CA GLU A 28 -2.27 4.76 6.89
C GLU A 28 -1.59 4.12 5.67
N VAL A 29 -2.39 3.52 4.77
CA VAL A 29 -1.87 2.76 3.62
C VAL A 29 -1.94 3.58 2.32
N ARG A 30 -0.82 3.65 1.58
CA ARG A 30 -0.72 4.21 0.23
C ARG A 30 -0.34 3.13 -0.76
N ILE A 31 -1.01 3.12 -1.92
CA ILE A 31 -0.87 2.05 -2.91
C ILE A 31 -0.63 2.62 -4.30
N TYR A 32 0.43 2.14 -4.94
CA TYR A 32 0.74 2.36 -6.34
C TYR A 32 0.84 1.03 -7.09
N ASP A 33 0.37 1.01 -8.32
CA ASP A 33 0.56 -0.08 -9.28
C ASP A 33 0.83 0.54 -10.65
N LYS A 34 1.51 -0.20 -11.54
CA LYS A 34 1.69 0.22 -12.93
C LYS A 34 0.37 0.27 -13.69
N ASP A 35 -0.60 -0.56 -13.31
CA ASP A 35 -1.97 -0.53 -13.82
C ASP A 35 -2.73 0.62 -13.13
N PRO A 36 -3.10 1.69 -13.86
CA PRO A 36 -3.78 2.84 -13.28
C PRO A 36 -5.11 2.49 -12.61
N ASN A 37 -5.76 1.39 -13.00
CA ASN A 37 -7.01 0.95 -12.40
C ASN A 37 -6.82 0.35 -11.00
N LYS A 38 -5.59 -0.04 -10.66
CA LYS A 38 -5.22 -0.62 -9.36
C LYS A 38 -4.51 0.38 -8.46
N ALA A 39 -3.90 1.42 -9.04
CA ALA A 39 -3.28 2.51 -8.32
C ALA A 39 -4.34 3.36 -7.60
N GLN A 40 -4.06 3.73 -6.36
CA GLN A 40 -4.90 4.67 -5.59
C GLN A 40 -4.13 5.96 -5.27
N HIS A 41 -2.81 5.95 -5.43
CA HIS A 41 -1.89 7.04 -5.14
C HIS A 41 -0.79 7.07 -6.20
N SER A 42 -0.11 8.21 -6.35
CA SER A 42 1.04 8.30 -7.23
C SER A 42 2.28 7.60 -6.64
N ILE A 43 3.20 7.13 -7.50
CA ILE A 43 4.46 6.53 -7.04
C ILE A 43 5.26 7.50 -6.15
N ASN A 44 5.25 8.79 -6.47
CA ASN A 44 5.96 9.82 -5.70
C ASN A 44 5.40 9.95 -4.27
N GLU A 45 4.08 9.80 -4.10
CA GLU A 45 3.47 9.82 -2.77
C GLU A 45 3.78 8.55 -1.98
N VAL A 46 3.71 7.38 -2.61
CA VAL A 46 4.02 6.10 -1.93
C VAL A 46 5.46 6.10 -1.44
N VAL A 47 6.41 6.53 -2.28
CA VAL A 47 7.84 6.50 -1.96
C VAL A 47 8.22 7.53 -0.90
N ASN A 48 7.70 8.76 -0.98
CA ASN A 48 8.18 9.85 -0.12
C ASN A 48 7.34 10.10 1.13
N LYS A 49 6.15 9.50 1.25
CA LYS A 49 5.24 9.71 2.40
C LYS A 49 4.98 8.44 3.20
N SER A 50 5.71 7.36 2.97
CA SER A 50 5.58 6.10 3.73
C SER A 50 6.79 5.86 4.61
N ASP A 51 6.57 5.31 5.80
CA ASP A 51 7.64 4.93 6.73
C ASP A 51 8.28 3.59 6.29
N PHE A 52 7.46 2.69 5.75
CA PHE A 52 7.87 1.39 5.20
C PHE A 52 7.26 1.17 3.84
N ILE A 53 7.98 0.50 2.94
CA ILE A 53 7.50 0.16 1.60
C ILE A 53 7.59 -1.35 1.40
N PHE A 54 6.47 -1.96 1.02
CA PHE A 54 6.39 -3.32 0.54
C PHE A 54 6.38 -3.29 -0.99
N LEU A 55 7.39 -3.91 -1.60
CA LEU A 55 7.49 -4.08 -3.04
C LEU A 55 7.10 -5.51 -3.39
N SER A 56 6.07 -5.66 -4.22
CA SER A 56 5.48 -6.94 -4.63
C SER A 56 5.44 -7.11 -6.14
#